data_AF-A0A6N9GPL8-F1
#
_entry.id   AF-A0A6N9GPL8-F1
#
_cell.length_a   1.000
_cell.length_b   1.000
_cell.length_c   1.000
_cell.angle_alpha   90.00
_cell.angle_beta   90.00
_cell.angle_gamma   90.00
#
_symmetry.space_group_name_H-M   'P 1'
#
loop_
_entity.id
_entity.type
_entity.pdbx_description
1 polymer ?
#
loop_
_entity_poly.entity_id
_entity_poly.type
_entity_poly.pdbx_seq_one_letter_code
_entity_poly.pdbx_strand_id
1 'polypeptide(L)'
;MYRRSVDIGNLEDEVGSVEVSAGRDIRGLSRPDRSGGVVVKWLGAGVVQAGNGQLALGDSKGVANGDVVGDAGRDADAPRRPISRLTIRAAVGSEDRKGDVIDPGGWELDGYRRNPVFLWAHDRSQPPIGKSQRIWVDGGALYAELEFAPTDFAGEIARLYQRGFMRGVSVGFLPLETEIRKASNGRRGYLYRRQELLEISAVPVPMHDEALVEGVSEPGSEGLKEEGDDDVAELRAGVRRLVMAAGLLVD
;
A
#
# COMPACT_ATOMS: atom_id res chain seq x y z
N MET A 1 7.01 38.01 -44.01
CA MET A 1 5.73 38.65 -43.66
C MET A 1 5.21 37.93 -42.40
N TYR A 2 5.76 38.20 -41.22
CA TYR A 2 5.37 39.18 -40.18
C TYR A 2 3.96 38.99 -39.57
N ARG A 3 3.98 38.55 -38.29
CA ARG A 3 3.08 38.77 -37.13
C ARG A 3 1.55 38.66 -37.27
N ARG A 4 0.93 37.96 -36.31
CA ARG A 4 0.35 38.61 -35.10
C ARG A 4 -0.01 37.63 -33.98
N SER A 5 0.41 38.04 -32.79
CA SER A 5 -0.04 37.68 -31.44
C SER A 5 -1.45 38.17 -31.15
N VAL A 6 -2.18 37.49 -30.25
CA VAL A 6 -3.10 38.13 -29.31
C VAL A 6 -3.02 37.40 -27.96
N ASP A 7 -2.84 38.21 -26.93
CA ASP A 7 -2.85 37.90 -25.50
C ASP A 7 -4.12 38.55 -24.92
N ILE A 8 -4.86 37.83 -24.07
CA ILE A 8 -6.00 38.27 -23.23
C ILE A 8 -6.33 37.07 -22.35
N GLY A 9 -6.39 37.10 -21.02
CA GLY A 9 -6.31 38.13 -20.00
C GLY A 9 -6.81 37.46 -18.70
N ASN A 10 -6.31 37.91 -17.54
CA ASN A 10 -6.75 37.48 -16.21
C ASN A 10 -8.28 37.53 -16.05
N LEU A 11 -8.85 36.51 -15.40
CA LEU A 11 -10.11 36.60 -14.65
C LEU A 11 -9.98 35.70 -13.40
N GLU A 12 -9.48 36.31 -12.32
CA GLU A 12 -9.79 35.89 -10.95
C GLU A 12 -11.21 36.36 -10.60
N ASP A 13 -11.81 35.63 -9.65
CA ASP A 13 -12.95 36.01 -8.82
C ASP A 13 -14.35 36.14 -9.44
N GLU A 14 -15.16 35.09 -9.27
CA GLU A 14 -16.49 35.27 -8.66
C GLU A 14 -16.89 34.00 -7.86
N VAL A 15 -16.72 34.12 -6.55
CA VAL A 15 -17.13 33.14 -5.54
C VAL A 15 -18.64 33.30 -5.32
N GLY A 16 -19.43 32.36 -5.84
CA GLY A 16 -20.86 32.27 -5.54
C GLY A 16 -21.08 31.69 -4.14
N SER A 17 -21.47 32.53 -3.19
CA SER A 17 -21.94 32.14 -1.86
C SER A 17 -23.32 31.48 -1.95
N VAL A 18 -23.45 30.24 -1.45
CA VAL A 18 -24.75 29.60 -1.23
C VAL A 18 -25.13 29.78 0.25
N GLU A 19 -26.07 30.68 0.51
CA GLU A 19 -26.76 30.78 1.79
C GLU A 19 -27.71 29.59 1.96
N VAL A 20 -27.52 28.81 3.02
CA VAL A 20 -28.52 27.84 3.47
C VAL A 20 -29.42 28.51 4.51
N SER A 21 -30.66 28.79 4.10
CA SER A 21 -31.72 29.32 4.95
C SER A 21 -32.08 28.32 6.06
N ALA A 22 -31.84 28.71 7.31
CA ALA A 22 -32.34 28.01 8.49
C ALA A 22 -33.78 28.42 8.77
N GLY A 23 -34.72 27.48 8.65
CA GLY A 23 -36.12 27.70 8.96
C GLY A 23 -36.76 26.48 9.62
N ARG A 24 -36.81 26.46 10.96
CA ARG A 24 -38.07 26.56 11.73
C ARG A 24 -37.86 26.18 13.20
N ASP A 25 -38.38 27.09 14.02
CA ASP A 25 -38.59 27.08 15.46
C ASP A 25 -39.36 25.83 15.92
N ILE A 26 -38.79 25.03 16.82
CA ILE A 26 -39.53 24.09 17.67
C ILE A 26 -39.28 24.45 19.15
N ARG A 27 -40.15 25.30 19.67
CA ARG A 27 -40.31 25.53 21.11
C ARG A 27 -40.95 24.30 21.75
N GLY A 28 -40.33 23.86 22.85
CA GLY A 28 -40.97 23.02 23.86
C GLY A 28 -40.45 21.59 23.86
N LEU A 29 -39.50 21.30 24.75
CA LEU A 29 -39.48 20.10 25.59
C LEU A 29 -38.38 20.30 26.66
N SER A 30 -38.78 20.06 27.90
CA SER A 30 -38.08 20.34 29.14
C SER A 30 -36.71 19.65 29.26
N ARG A 31 -35.77 20.32 29.94
CA ARG A 31 -34.50 19.76 30.39
C ARG A 31 -34.72 18.62 31.41
N PRO A 32 -34.07 17.46 31.26
CA PRO A 32 -33.64 16.66 32.40
C PRO A 32 -32.16 16.91 32.70
N ASP A 33 -31.82 16.83 33.98
CA ASP A 33 -30.46 17.01 34.46
C ASP A 33 -29.55 15.79 34.19
N ARG A 34 -28.27 16.16 34.05
CA ARG A 34 -26.97 15.48 34.25
C ARG A 34 -26.84 13.94 34.29
N SER A 35 -25.80 13.50 33.55
CA SER A 35 -25.04 12.22 33.58
C SER A 35 -25.82 10.95 33.18
N GLY A 36 -25.66 10.33 32.01
CA GLY A 36 -24.50 10.13 31.13
C GLY A 36 -24.05 8.66 31.24
N GLY A 37 -23.94 7.82 30.21
CA GLY A 37 -24.33 7.85 28.80
C GLY A 37 -24.14 6.41 28.28
N VAL A 38 -25.20 5.81 27.73
CA VAL A 38 -25.43 5.46 26.31
C VAL A 38 -24.79 4.15 25.83
N VAL A 39 -25.67 3.15 25.73
CA VAL A 39 -25.59 1.95 24.90
C VAL A 39 -25.83 2.36 23.44
N VAL A 40 -24.93 2.00 22.52
CA VAL A 40 -25.17 2.16 21.07
C VAL A 40 -25.61 0.81 20.50
N LYS A 41 -26.87 0.74 20.06
CA LYS A 41 -27.46 -0.38 19.32
C LYS A 41 -27.56 0.01 17.84
N TRP A 42 -26.98 -0.80 16.96
CA TRP A 42 -27.09 -0.66 15.51
C TRP A 42 -28.31 -1.42 14.97
N LEU A 43 -29.13 -0.72 14.17
CA LEU A 43 -30.14 -1.20 13.22
C LEU A 43 -30.18 -0.07 12.16
N GLY A 44 -30.13 -0.23 10.84
CA GLY A 44 -30.28 -1.33 9.90
C GLY A 44 -30.79 -0.70 8.59
N ALA A 45 -30.23 -1.16 7.45
CA ALA A 45 -30.73 -1.07 6.07
C ALA A 45 -31.15 0.29 5.45
N GLY A 46 -30.40 0.71 4.43
CA GLY A 46 -30.85 1.67 3.41
C GLY A 46 -30.47 1.18 2.01
N VAL A 47 -31.47 0.79 1.23
CA VAL A 47 -31.36 0.46 -0.20
C VAL A 47 -31.33 1.77 -1.00
N VAL A 48 -30.39 1.91 -1.93
CA VAL A 48 -30.37 3.03 -2.89
C VAL A 48 -30.74 2.50 -4.28
N GLN A 49 -31.73 3.17 -4.88
CA GLN A 49 -32.39 2.85 -6.13
C GLN A 49 -31.52 3.18 -7.35
N ALA A 50 -31.30 2.20 -8.23
CA ALA A 50 -30.71 2.41 -9.55
C ALA A 50 -31.83 2.60 -10.59
N GLY A 51 -31.78 3.72 -11.32
CA GLY A 51 -32.70 4.04 -12.40
C GLY A 51 -32.23 3.53 -13.76
N ASN A 52 -33.21 2.99 -14.49
CA ASN A 52 -33.45 3.11 -15.93
C ASN A 52 -32.54 2.34 -16.91
N GLY A 53 -33.05 1.23 -17.45
CA GLY A 53 -32.67 0.79 -18.80
C GLY A 53 -32.83 -0.70 -19.11
N GLN A 54 -33.98 -1.04 -19.69
CA GLN A 54 -34.20 -2.15 -20.63
C GLN A 54 -34.55 -3.55 -20.06
N LEU A 55 -35.87 -3.80 -20.05
CA LEU A 55 -36.53 -5.10 -19.93
C LEU A 55 -36.25 -5.96 -21.17
N ALA A 56 -35.87 -7.22 -20.96
CA ALA A 56 -36.12 -8.31 -21.90
C ALA A 56 -36.88 -9.40 -21.15
N LEU A 57 -38.16 -9.55 -21.50
CA LEU A 57 -39.04 -10.62 -21.07
C LEU A 57 -38.73 -11.87 -21.91
N GLY A 58 -38.47 -13.00 -21.25
CA GLY A 58 -38.35 -14.31 -21.87
C GLY A 58 -39.04 -15.34 -21.00
N ASP A 59 -40.09 -15.94 -21.55
CA ASP A 59 -41.05 -16.80 -20.86
C ASP A 59 -40.49 -18.16 -20.41
N SER A 60 -41.08 -18.60 -19.30
CA SER A 60 -41.14 -19.92 -18.67
C SER A 60 -40.77 -21.17 -19.48
N LYS A 61 -40.05 -22.09 -18.81
CA LYS A 61 -40.44 -23.51 -18.60
C LYS A 61 -39.52 -24.15 -17.55
N GLY A 62 -40.11 -24.68 -16.49
CA GLY A 62 -39.38 -25.23 -15.35
C GLY A 62 -38.90 -26.66 -15.53
N VAL A 63 -38.03 -27.10 -14.63
CA VAL A 63 -38.00 -28.45 -14.05
C VAL A 63 -37.46 -28.30 -12.63
N ALA A 64 -38.24 -28.75 -11.65
CA ALA A 64 -37.79 -28.97 -10.29
C ALA A 64 -36.98 -30.26 -10.24
N ASN A 65 -35.83 -30.24 -9.58
CA ASN A 65 -35.39 -31.30 -8.69
C ASN A 65 -34.38 -30.70 -7.72
N GLY A 66 -34.70 -30.84 -6.44
CA GLY A 66 -33.87 -30.33 -5.36
C GLY A 66 -32.63 -31.18 -5.18
N ASP A 67 -31.52 -30.48 -4.97
CA ASP A 67 -30.44 -30.94 -4.10
C ASP A 67 -30.03 -29.73 -3.26
N VAL A 68 -30.44 -29.75 -1.98
CA VAL A 68 -29.93 -28.85 -0.96
C VAL A 68 -28.59 -29.41 -0.53
N VAL A 69 -27.48 -28.84 -1.00
CA VAL A 69 -26.19 -28.94 -0.30
C VAL A 69 -25.30 -27.72 -0.59
N GLY A 70 -24.96 -26.99 0.47
CA GLY A 70 -23.70 -26.24 0.54
C GLY A 70 -23.74 -24.75 0.21
N ASP A 71 -24.37 -23.96 1.09
CA ASP A 71 -23.90 -22.60 1.35
C ASP A 71 -22.48 -22.69 1.94
N ALA A 72 -21.47 -22.54 1.07
CA ALA A 72 -20.11 -22.27 1.49
C ALA A 72 -19.89 -20.76 1.44
N GLY A 73 -20.43 -20.07 2.45
CA GLY A 73 -19.93 -18.79 2.88
C GLY A 73 -18.40 -18.88 2.97
N ARG A 74 -17.71 -18.14 2.09
CA ARG A 74 -16.26 -18.00 2.19
C ARG A 74 -15.99 -17.26 3.48
N ASP A 75 -15.26 -17.92 4.38
CA ASP A 75 -14.80 -17.42 5.66
C ASP A 75 -14.42 -15.94 5.60
N ALA A 76 -15.29 -15.09 6.16
CA ALA A 76 -14.99 -13.69 6.41
C ALA A 76 -14.04 -13.50 7.61
N ASP A 77 -13.56 -14.60 8.20
CA ASP A 77 -12.82 -14.61 9.48
C ASP A 77 -11.57 -15.52 9.46
N ALA A 78 -11.11 -15.96 8.29
CA ALA A 78 -9.80 -16.59 8.18
C ALA A 78 -8.72 -15.53 8.53
N PRO A 79 -7.70 -15.86 9.35
CA PRO A 79 -6.61 -14.92 9.64
C PRO A 79 -5.99 -14.50 8.31
N ARG A 80 -6.14 -13.20 7.97
CA ARG A 80 -5.53 -12.60 6.78
C ARG A 80 -4.06 -13.01 6.78
N ARG A 81 -3.66 -13.81 5.79
CA ARG A 81 -2.31 -14.39 5.72
C ARG A 81 -1.27 -13.31 5.97
N PRO A 82 -0.16 -13.65 6.64
CA PRO A 82 0.92 -12.71 6.87
C PRO A 82 1.34 -12.07 5.53
N ILE A 83 1.32 -10.75 5.49
CA ILE A 83 1.52 -9.94 4.28
C ILE A 83 3.01 -9.69 4.13
N SER A 84 3.55 -9.90 2.93
CA SER A 84 4.99 -9.78 2.63
C SER A 84 5.66 -8.56 3.26
N ARG A 85 6.87 -8.74 3.77
CA ARG A 85 7.79 -7.65 4.09
C ARG A 85 8.69 -7.37 2.90
N LEU A 86 9.04 -6.09 2.73
CA LEU A 86 10.04 -5.66 1.75
C LEU A 86 11.23 -5.05 2.47
N THR A 87 12.43 -5.46 2.09
CA THR A 87 13.64 -4.67 2.36
C THR A 87 13.94 -3.86 1.11
N ILE A 88 14.05 -2.55 1.26
CA ILE A 88 14.17 -1.62 0.14
C ILE A 88 15.37 -0.70 0.31
N ARG A 89 15.94 -0.32 -0.83
CA ARG A 89 16.78 0.87 -0.96
C ARG A 89 15.87 2.02 -1.38
N ALA A 90 15.46 2.85 -0.43
CA ALA A 90 14.47 3.91 -0.62
C ALA A 90 15.04 5.12 -1.40
N ALA A 91 16.30 5.47 -1.14
CA ALA A 91 17.02 6.53 -1.83
C ALA A 91 18.52 6.22 -1.87
N VAL A 92 19.22 6.72 -2.89
CA VAL A 92 20.65 6.47 -3.12
C VAL A 92 21.38 7.80 -3.34
N GLY A 93 22.61 7.91 -2.82
CA GLY A 93 23.42 9.13 -2.89
C GLY A 93 24.02 9.46 -4.26
N SER A 94 23.53 8.86 -5.34
CA SER A 94 23.97 9.09 -6.72
C SER A 94 22.96 9.93 -7.52
N GLU A 95 23.37 10.32 -8.73
CA GLU A 95 22.56 11.14 -9.61
C GLU A 95 21.33 10.39 -10.12
N ASP A 96 20.15 10.97 -9.94
CA ASP A 96 18.90 10.42 -10.46
C ASP A 96 18.64 10.83 -11.93
N ARG A 97 17.51 10.39 -12.49
CA ARG A 97 17.14 10.69 -13.89
C ARG A 97 16.92 12.18 -14.18
N LYS A 98 16.73 13.03 -13.16
CA LYS A 98 16.61 14.48 -13.30
C LYS A 98 17.94 15.21 -13.14
N GLY A 99 18.99 14.53 -12.69
CA GLY A 99 20.27 15.14 -12.38
C GLY A 99 20.41 15.54 -10.90
N ASP A 100 19.47 15.14 -10.06
CA ASP A 100 19.45 15.47 -8.65
C ASP A 100 20.24 14.42 -7.84
N VAL A 101 20.86 14.83 -6.73
CA VAL A 101 21.50 13.95 -5.73
C VAL A 101 20.92 14.28 -4.38
N ILE A 102 20.60 13.24 -3.61
CA ILE A 102 20.21 13.36 -2.22
C ILE A 102 21.36 12.85 -1.35
N ASP A 103 21.95 13.70 -0.53
CA ASP A 103 23.03 13.29 0.38
C ASP A 103 22.45 12.34 1.46
N PRO A 104 22.89 11.07 1.52
CA PRO A 104 22.38 10.11 2.50
C PRO A 104 22.66 10.54 3.94
N GLY A 105 23.73 11.30 4.19
CA GLY A 105 24.04 11.84 5.51
C GLY A 105 23.10 12.98 5.96
N GLY A 106 22.32 13.53 5.04
CA GLY A 106 21.43 14.66 5.26
C GLY A 106 20.01 14.31 5.74
N TRP A 107 19.69 13.03 5.91
CA TRP A 107 18.33 12.60 6.25
C TRP A 107 17.93 12.90 7.69
N GLU A 108 16.88 13.70 7.86
CA GLU A 108 16.16 13.86 9.11
C GLU A 108 14.94 12.93 9.14
N LEU A 109 14.97 11.95 10.05
CA LEU A 109 14.02 10.82 10.05
C LEU A 109 13.02 10.86 11.21
N ASP A 110 13.21 11.73 12.20
CA ASP A 110 12.39 11.72 13.41
C ASP A 110 10.93 12.11 13.15
N GLY A 111 10.69 12.98 12.17
CA GLY A 111 9.35 13.29 11.65
C GLY A 111 8.66 12.05 11.10
N TYR A 112 9.29 11.42 10.11
CA TYR A 112 8.79 10.21 9.47
C TYR A 112 8.55 9.07 10.46
N ARG A 113 9.45 8.82 11.42
CA ARG A 113 9.31 7.73 12.41
C ARG A 113 8.04 7.84 13.26
N ARG A 114 7.49 9.05 13.46
CA ARG A 114 6.22 9.24 14.18
C ARG A 114 5.00 8.84 13.35
N ASN A 115 5.12 8.85 12.03
CA ASN A 115 4.08 8.43 11.09
C ASN A 115 4.71 7.77 9.85
N PRO A 116 5.20 6.52 9.95
CA PRO A 116 6.08 5.90 8.97
C PRO A 116 5.30 5.33 7.78
N VAL A 117 4.60 6.19 7.04
CA VAL A 117 3.68 5.77 5.97
C VAL A 117 4.40 5.15 4.78
N PHE A 118 3.76 4.16 4.18
CA PHE A 118 4.08 3.64 2.85
C PHE A 118 2.89 3.86 1.93
N LEU A 119 3.05 4.70 0.92
CA LEU A 119 1.99 5.14 0.02
C LEU A 119 2.03 4.40 -1.33
N TRP A 120 0.96 4.53 -2.09
CA TRP A 120 0.94 4.16 -3.50
C TRP A 120 1.17 5.40 -4.37
N ALA A 121 2.18 5.36 -5.24
CA ALA A 121 2.40 6.34 -6.31
C ALA A 121 2.35 7.81 -5.87
N HIS A 122 2.85 8.14 -4.68
CA HIS A 122 2.77 9.48 -4.07
C HIS A 122 1.34 10.01 -3.83
N ASP A 123 0.32 9.15 -3.92
CA ASP A 123 -1.08 9.52 -3.80
C ASP A 123 -1.46 9.73 -2.32
N ARG A 124 -1.52 11.00 -1.93
CA ARG A 124 -1.92 11.45 -0.59
C ARG A 124 -3.44 11.57 -0.42
N SER A 125 -4.21 11.32 -1.47
CA SER A 125 -5.68 11.32 -1.41
C SER A 125 -6.24 9.97 -0.95
N GLN A 126 -5.40 8.93 -0.92
CA GLN A 126 -5.77 7.58 -0.47
C GLN A 126 -5.10 7.22 0.86
N PRO A 127 -5.70 6.29 1.64
CA PRO A 127 -5.03 5.72 2.80
C PRO A 127 -3.69 5.04 2.43
N PRO A 128 -2.70 5.00 3.34
CA PRO A 128 -1.45 4.28 3.12
C PRO A 128 -1.67 2.80 2.79
N ILE A 129 -0.83 2.26 1.92
CA ILE A 129 -0.80 0.82 1.58
C ILE A 129 0.08 0.01 2.54
N GLY A 130 0.73 0.65 3.50
CA GLY A 130 1.57 0.01 4.49
C GLY A 130 2.29 1.00 5.39
N LYS A 131 3.32 0.49 6.06
CA LYS A 131 4.20 1.28 6.92
C LYS A 131 5.63 0.76 6.89
N SER A 132 6.58 1.64 7.22
CA SER A 132 7.95 1.25 7.52
C SER A 132 8.07 0.79 8.97
N GLN A 133 8.59 -0.42 9.16
CA GLN A 133 8.93 -1.00 10.46
C GLN A 133 10.30 -0.55 10.95
N ARG A 134 11.22 -0.30 10.02
CA ARG A 134 12.57 0.16 10.31
C ARG A 134 13.08 1.03 9.18
N ILE A 135 13.83 2.07 9.52
CA ILE A 135 14.45 2.98 8.56
C ILE A 135 15.84 3.42 9.04
N TRP A 136 16.85 3.33 8.17
CA TRP A 136 18.24 3.63 8.51
C TRP A 136 19.04 4.06 7.28
N VAL A 137 20.15 4.76 7.51
CA VAL A 137 21.14 5.09 6.48
C VAL A 137 22.31 4.13 6.65
N ASP A 138 22.76 3.54 5.54
CA ASP A 138 23.95 2.70 5.49
C ASP A 138 24.56 2.75 4.08
N GLY A 139 25.87 2.58 3.95
CA GLY A 139 26.53 2.41 2.65
C GLY A 139 26.21 3.46 1.57
N GLY A 140 25.88 4.70 1.94
CA GLY A 140 25.49 5.75 0.98
C GLY A 140 24.06 5.66 0.44
N ALA A 141 23.16 4.96 1.14
CA ALA A 141 21.75 4.86 0.80
C ALA A 141 20.86 4.91 2.05
N LEU A 142 19.59 5.27 1.83
CA LEU A 142 18.52 5.15 2.81
C LEU A 142 17.81 3.82 2.59
N TYR A 143 17.73 3.01 3.62
CA TYR A 143 17.06 1.72 3.62
C TYR A 143 15.82 1.73 4.50
N ALA A 144 14.85 0.90 4.14
CA ALA A 144 13.70 0.63 4.99
C ALA A 144 13.23 -0.83 4.91
N GLU A 145 12.64 -1.30 6.00
CA GLU A 145 11.86 -2.54 6.06
C GLU A 145 10.38 -2.15 6.10
N LEU A 146 9.60 -2.60 5.11
CA LEU A 146 8.20 -2.25 4.95
C LEU A 146 7.28 -3.41 5.25
N GLU A 147 6.11 -3.10 5.79
CA GLU A 147 4.98 -4.01 5.99
C GLU A 147 3.76 -3.45 5.26
N PHE A 148 3.14 -4.26 4.41
CA PHE A 148 1.89 -3.89 3.73
C PHE A 148 0.70 -3.94 4.69
N ALA A 149 -0.26 -3.05 4.47
CA ALA A 149 -1.52 -3.03 5.21
C ALA A 149 -2.42 -4.22 4.81
N PRO A 150 -3.29 -4.71 5.71
CA PRO A 150 -4.23 -5.79 5.45
C PRO A 150 -5.46 -5.36 4.63
N THR A 151 -5.23 -4.66 3.53
CA THR A 151 -6.27 -4.22 2.57
C THR A 151 -6.08 -4.92 1.23
N ASP A 152 -7.17 -5.08 0.47
CA ASP A 152 -7.12 -5.77 -0.82
C ASP A 152 -6.19 -5.08 -1.81
N PHE A 153 -6.22 -3.73 -1.83
CA PHE A 153 -5.36 -2.93 -2.69
C PHE A 153 -3.88 -3.06 -2.32
N ALA A 154 -3.53 -2.96 -1.03
CA ALA A 154 -2.15 -3.19 -0.58
C ALA A 154 -1.68 -4.62 -0.91
N GLY A 155 -2.57 -5.61 -0.75
CA GLY A 155 -2.30 -6.99 -1.12
C GLY A 155 -2.07 -7.19 -2.63
N GLU A 156 -2.75 -6.43 -3.49
CA GLU A 156 -2.48 -6.42 -4.93
C GLU A 156 -1.08 -5.89 -5.24
N ILE A 157 -0.72 -4.74 -4.68
CA ILE A 157 0.61 -4.15 -4.85
C ILE A 157 1.70 -5.09 -4.32
N ALA A 158 1.50 -5.70 -3.15
CA ALA A 158 2.41 -6.69 -2.57
C ALA A 158 2.69 -7.86 -3.54
N ARG A 159 1.65 -8.39 -4.20
CA ARG A 159 1.81 -9.47 -5.19
C ARG A 159 2.61 -9.04 -6.42
N LEU A 160 2.53 -7.77 -6.83
CA LEU A 160 3.34 -7.26 -7.94
C LEU A 160 4.83 -7.26 -7.58
N TYR A 161 5.19 -6.89 -6.34
CA TYR A 161 6.56 -6.99 -5.85
C TYR A 161 7.03 -8.44 -5.70
N GLN A 162 6.22 -9.30 -5.06
CA GLN A 162 6.55 -10.72 -4.88
C GLN A 162 6.82 -11.43 -6.22
N ARG A 163 6.06 -11.09 -7.26
CA ARG A 163 6.19 -11.71 -8.59
C ARG A 163 7.17 -10.98 -9.51
N GLY A 164 7.84 -9.93 -9.03
CA GLY A 164 8.84 -9.19 -9.80
C GLY A 164 8.29 -8.30 -10.91
N PHE A 165 6.97 -8.10 -11.01
CA PHE A 165 6.38 -7.12 -11.94
C PHE A 165 6.66 -5.67 -11.51
N MET A 166 6.90 -5.47 -10.22
CA MET A 166 7.21 -4.17 -9.64
C MET A 166 8.41 -4.29 -8.71
N ARG A 167 9.31 -3.30 -8.78
CA ARG A 167 10.48 -3.20 -7.89
C ARG A 167 10.75 -1.79 -7.40
N GLY A 168 10.21 -0.78 -8.07
CA GLY A 168 10.49 0.63 -7.82
C GLY A 168 9.91 1.14 -6.51
N VAL A 169 10.70 1.93 -5.79
CA VAL A 169 10.25 2.72 -4.64
C VAL A 169 10.72 4.16 -4.80
N SER A 170 10.09 5.09 -4.11
CA SER A 170 10.49 6.49 -4.12
C SER A 170 10.29 7.09 -2.75
N VAL A 171 10.94 8.22 -2.53
CA VAL A 171 10.75 9.05 -1.34
C VAL A 171 10.16 10.39 -1.71
N GLY A 172 9.44 10.96 -0.76
CA GLY A 172 8.93 12.32 -0.77
C GLY A 172 9.49 12.99 0.46
N PHE A 173 10.10 14.16 0.27
CA PHE A 173 10.87 14.83 1.31
C PHE A 173 10.71 16.35 1.21
N LEU A 174 10.99 17.02 2.33
CA LEU A 174 11.11 18.46 2.40
C LEU A 174 12.60 18.84 2.30
N PRO A 175 13.02 19.57 1.26
CA PRO A 175 14.38 20.12 1.20
C PRO A 175 14.59 21.15 2.31
N LEU A 176 15.65 20.99 3.09
CA LEU A 176 16.02 21.93 4.16
C LEU A 176 17.30 22.70 3.82
N GLU A 177 18.21 22.08 3.05
CA GLU A 177 19.41 22.69 2.49
C GLU A 177 19.67 22.14 1.09
N THR A 178 19.86 23.02 0.12
CA THR A 178 19.96 22.64 -1.30
C THR A 178 21.00 23.49 -2.02
N GLU A 179 21.84 22.83 -2.81
CA GLU A 179 22.81 23.44 -3.71
C GLU A 179 22.41 23.19 -5.17
N ILE A 180 22.67 24.16 -6.04
CA ILE A 180 22.57 23.96 -7.49
C ILE A 180 23.84 23.25 -7.96
N ARG A 181 23.68 22.19 -8.75
CA ARG A 181 24.79 21.47 -9.39
C ARG A 181 24.59 21.35 -10.90
N LYS A 182 25.68 21.06 -11.60
CA LYS A 182 25.65 20.61 -13.00
C LYS A 182 25.54 19.09 -13.01
N ALA A 183 24.46 18.58 -13.58
CA ALA A 183 24.24 17.15 -13.77
C ALA A 183 25.19 16.58 -14.84
N SER A 184 25.34 15.25 -14.87
CA SER A 184 26.19 14.53 -15.83
C SER A 184 25.82 14.83 -17.29
N ASN A 185 24.52 15.01 -17.57
CA ASN A 185 23.98 15.38 -18.89
C ASN A 185 24.14 16.87 -19.23
N GLY A 186 24.84 17.64 -18.39
CA GLY A 186 25.09 19.08 -18.58
C GLY A 186 23.93 19.99 -18.20
N ARG A 187 22.77 19.45 -17.83
CA ARG A 187 21.62 20.22 -17.35
C ARG A 187 21.80 20.63 -15.89
N ARG A 188 20.95 21.53 -15.43
CA ARG A 188 20.86 21.89 -14.01
C ARG A 188 20.21 20.74 -13.23
N GLY A 189 20.83 20.37 -12.12
CA GLY A 189 20.26 19.51 -11.08
C GLY A 189 20.48 20.12 -9.70
N TYR A 190 20.01 19.43 -8.67
CA TYR A 190 20.13 19.83 -7.28
C TYR A 190 20.94 18.82 -6.47
N LEU A 191 21.62 19.32 -5.45
CA LEU A 191 22.20 18.52 -4.39
C LEU A 191 21.48 18.87 -3.09
N TYR A 192 20.72 17.92 -2.57
CA TYR A 192 20.05 18.05 -1.28
C TYR A 192 21.02 17.63 -0.19
N ARG A 193 21.51 18.60 0.59
CA ARG A 193 22.47 18.39 1.68
C ARG A 193 21.80 17.97 2.98
N ARG A 194 20.58 18.47 3.19
CA ARG A 194 19.77 18.17 4.36
C ARG A 194 18.30 18.18 3.96
N GLN A 195 17.57 17.14 4.38
CA GLN A 195 16.19 16.91 3.98
C GLN A 195 15.43 16.11 5.04
N GLU A 196 14.19 16.50 5.31
CA GLU A 196 13.27 15.73 6.15
C GLU A 196 12.49 14.74 5.30
N LEU A 197 12.51 13.46 5.68
CA LEU A 197 11.68 12.46 5.03
C LEU A 197 10.21 12.65 5.42
N LEU A 198 9.32 12.69 4.42
CA LEU A 198 7.88 12.82 4.64
C LEU A 198 7.14 11.52 4.38
N GLU A 199 7.56 10.77 3.35
CA GLU A 199 6.90 9.53 2.95
C GLU A 199 7.84 8.61 2.15
N ILE A 200 7.47 7.33 2.10
CA ILE A 200 8.00 6.34 1.15
C ILE A 200 6.82 5.86 0.31
N SER A 201 7.01 5.69 -1.00
CA SER A 201 5.98 5.24 -1.93
C SER A 201 6.40 4.03 -2.75
N ALA A 202 5.46 3.11 -2.95
CA ALA A 202 5.52 2.14 -4.03
C ALA A 202 5.27 2.87 -5.35
N VAL A 203 6.20 2.79 -6.31
CA VAL A 203 6.06 3.51 -7.59
C VAL A 203 6.34 2.60 -8.79
N PRO A 204 5.53 2.68 -9.88
CA PRO A 204 5.81 1.92 -11.09
C PRO A 204 7.17 2.28 -11.71
N VAL A 205 7.55 3.56 -11.63
CA VAL A 205 8.81 4.09 -12.15
C VAL A 205 9.41 5.03 -11.11
N PRO A 206 10.54 4.68 -10.49
CA PRO A 206 11.21 5.56 -9.53
C PRO A 206 11.98 6.67 -10.25
N MET A 207 12.27 7.79 -9.57
CA MET A 207 13.13 8.82 -10.15
C MET A 207 14.59 8.33 -10.22
N HIS A 208 15.07 7.74 -9.13
CA HIS A 208 16.38 7.08 -9.06
C HIS A 208 16.23 5.61 -9.51
N ASP A 209 17.07 5.14 -10.41
CA ASP A 209 16.98 3.79 -11.00
C ASP A 209 17.40 2.67 -10.03
N GLU A 210 18.28 2.97 -9.08
CA GLU A 210 18.64 2.07 -7.98
C GLU A 210 17.71 2.10 -6.75
N ALA A 211 16.66 2.93 -6.75
CA ALA A 211 15.67 2.93 -5.66
C ALA A 211 14.70 1.76 -5.82
N LEU A 212 15.13 0.58 -5.40
CA LEU A 212 14.47 -0.70 -5.66
C LEU A 212 14.34 -1.57 -4.41
N VAL A 213 13.45 -2.56 -4.48
CA VAL A 213 13.42 -3.70 -3.54
C VAL A 213 14.71 -4.52 -3.66
N GLU A 214 15.29 -4.84 -2.51
CA GLU A 214 16.44 -5.74 -2.35
C GLU A 214 16.02 -7.15 -1.93
N GLY A 215 14.96 -7.26 -1.11
CA GLY A 215 14.45 -8.54 -0.65
C GLY A 215 12.94 -8.52 -0.42
N VAL A 216 12.30 -9.65 -0.66
CA VAL A 216 10.89 -9.91 -0.34
C VAL A 216 10.85 -11.12 0.57
N SER A 217 10.20 -11.02 1.72
CA SER A 217 10.06 -12.12 2.67
C SER A 217 8.61 -12.28 3.12
N GLU A 218 8.21 -13.52 3.38
CA GLU A 218 6.93 -13.81 4.03
C GLU A 218 7.09 -13.66 5.55
N PRO A 219 6.13 -13.07 6.27
CA PRO A 219 6.24 -12.98 7.72
C PRO A 219 6.24 -14.38 8.34
N GLY A 220 7.22 -14.64 9.21
CA GLY A 220 7.48 -15.95 9.81
C GLY A 220 8.57 -16.78 9.12
N SER A 221 9.22 -16.26 8.07
CA SER A 221 10.37 -16.92 7.43
C SER A 221 11.70 -16.74 8.19
N GLU A 222 11.77 -15.84 9.16
CA GLU A 222 12.90 -15.78 10.11
C GLU A 222 12.73 -16.90 11.16
N GLY A 223 13.33 -18.06 10.90
CA GLY A 223 13.39 -19.14 11.89
C GLY A 223 13.39 -20.57 11.36
N LEU A 224 13.23 -20.82 10.06
CA LEU A 224 13.59 -22.12 9.50
C LEU A 224 15.11 -22.14 9.30
N LYS A 225 15.83 -22.46 10.37
CA LYS A 225 17.17 -23.05 10.20
C LYS A 225 16.97 -24.22 9.23
N GLU A 226 17.88 -24.39 8.28
CA GLU A 226 17.99 -25.65 7.55
C GLU A 226 18.24 -26.75 8.61
N GLU A 227 17.18 -27.34 9.13
CA GLU A 227 17.26 -28.61 9.85
C GLU A 227 17.70 -29.63 8.81
N GLY A 228 18.85 -30.21 9.11
CA GLY A 228 19.72 -30.86 8.15
C GLY A 228 19.05 -32.01 7.41
N ASP A 229 19.61 -32.28 6.24
CA ASP A 229 19.38 -33.42 5.36
C ASP A 229 19.35 -34.80 6.09
N ASP A 230 19.85 -34.84 7.33
CA ASP A 230 19.91 -35.98 8.22
C ASP A 230 18.52 -36.50 8.65
N ASP A 231 17.56 -35.62 8.92
CA ASP A 231 16.21 -36.03 9.38
C ASP A 231 15.40 -36.66 8.25
N VAL A 232 15.57 -36.16 7.03
CA VAL A 232 14.94 -36.73 5.82
C VAL A 232 15.56 -38.09 5.48
N ALA A 233 16.87 -38.25 5.68
CA ALA A 233 17.55 -39.54 5.53
C ALA A 233 17.08 -40.54 6.59
N GLU A 234 16.90 -40.11 7.84
CA GLU A 234 16.44 -40.97 8.93
C GLU A 234 14.96 -41.37 8.76
N LEU A 235 14.10 -40.45 8.32
CA LEU A 235 12.71 -40.73 7.94
C LEU A 235 12.63 -41.72 6.76
N ARG A 236 13.45 -41.53 5.72
CA ARG A 236 13.53 -42.48 4.60
C ARG A 236 14.01 -43.87 5.05
N ALA A 237 14.99 -43.92 5.97
CA ALA A 237 15.46 -45.17 6.54
C ALA A 237 14.41 -45.84 7.44
N GLY A 238 13.62 -45.06 8.17
CA GLY A 238 12.48 -45.52 8.97
C GLY A 238 11.38 -46.14 8.12
N VAL A 239 10.96 -45.45 7.06
CA VAL A 239 9.95 -45.96 6.11
C VAL A 239 10.44 -47.23 5.42
N ARG A 240 11.70 -47.28 4.96
CA ARG A 240 12.28 -48.50 4.38
C ARG A 240 12.27 -49.67 5.36
N ARG A 241 12.63 -49.45 6.64
CA ARG A 241 12.56 -50.50 7.67
C ARG A 241 11.13 -50.99 7.89
N LEU A 242 10.15 -50.09 7.89
CA LEU A 242 8.74 -50.44 8.06
C LEU A 242 8.20 -51.25 6.87
N VAL A 243 8.55 -50.86 5.64
CA VAL A 243 8.17 -51.56 4.41
C VAL A 243 8.79 -52.97 4.36
N MET A 244 10.06 -53.10 4.75
CA MET A 244 10.74 -54.40 4.84
C MET A 244 10.17 -55.28 5.95
N ALA A 245 9.82 -54.70 7.12
CA ALA A 245 9.20 -55.43 8.22
C ALA A 245 7.76 -55.87 7.91
N ALA A 246 7.05 -55.13 7.05
CA ALA A 246 5.71 -55.47 6.59
C ALA A 246 5.68 -56.52 5.46
N GLY A 247 6.83 -57.03 5.00
CA GLY A 247 6.91 -58.08 3.99
C GLY A 247 6.42 -57.68 2.60
N LEU A 248 6.27 -56.38 2.34
CA LEU A 248 5.94 -55.84 1.02
C LEU A 248 7.20 -55.75 0.18
N LEU A 249 7.60 -56.88 -0.38
CA LEU A 249 8.53 -56.92 -1.52
C LEU A 249 7.83 -56.26 -2.70
N VAL A 250 8.38 -55.15 -3.17
CA VAL A 250 8.13 -54.64 -4.52
C VAL A 250 9.35 -55.06 -5.35
N ASP A 251 9.13 -55.96 -6.31
CA ASP A 251 10.09 -56.23 -7.40
C ASP A 251 10.29 -54.97 -8.27
#